data_AF-A0A2T4CSR4-F1
#
_entry.id   AF-A0A2T4CSR4-F1
#
_cell.length_a   1.000
_cell.length_b   1.000
_cell.length_c   1.000
_cell.angle_alpha   90.00
_cell.angle_beta   90.00
_cell.angle_gamma   90.00
#
_symmetry.space_group_name_H-M   'P 1'
#
loop_
_entity.id
_entity.type
_entity.pdbx_description
1 polymer ?
#
loop_
_entity_poly.entity_id
_entity_poly.type
_entity_poly.pdbx_seq_one_letter_code
_entity_poly.pdbx_strand_id
1 'polypeptide(L)' 'MSQLSARSLAKQFGDRLVVKNISLEVNSGEIVGLLGPNGAGKTTSFYMIVGL' A
#
# COMPACT_ATOMS: atom_id res chain seq x y z
N MET A 1 7.42 17.85 11.46
CA MET A 1 7.88 17.05 10.30
C MET A 1 6.66 16.43 9.66
N SER A 2 6.60 16.36 8.33
CA SER A 2 5.48 15.70 7.63
C SER A 2 5.62 14.17 7.65
N GLN A 3 4.49 13.48 7.68
CA GLN A 3 4.40 12.03 7.66
C GLN A 3 3.29 11.61 6.69
N LEU A 4 3.55 10.61 5.86
CA LEU A 4 2.54 9.91 5.07
C LEU A 4 1.96 8.78 5.93
N SER A 5 0.64 8.76 6.16
CA SER A 5 -0.03 7.67 6.86
C SER A 5 -1.13 7.07 5.98
N ALA A 6 -1.05 5.77 5.75
CA ALA A 6 -2.10 5.00 5.10
C ALA A 6 -2.58 3.93 6.09
N ARG A 7 -3.89 3.90 6.37
CA ARG A 7 -4.47 3.07 7.42
C ARG A 7 -5.51 2.13 6.84
N SER A 8 -5.40 0.86 7.21
CA SER A 8 -6.36 -0.18 6.88
C SER A 8 -6.73 -0.24 5.40
N LEU A 9 -5.73 -0.07 4.52
CA LEU A 9 -5.90 -0.20 3.09
C LEU A 9 -6.44 -1.60 2.78
N ALA A 10 -7.53 -1.64 2.01
CA ALA A 10 -8.09 -2.84 1.44
C ALA A 10 -8.52 -2.59 0.00
N LYS A 11 -8.26 -3.55 -0.88
CA LYS A 11 -8.66 -3.50 -2.30
C LYS A 11 -9.00 -4.87 -2.81
N GLN A 12 -10.17 -4.94 -3.43
CA GLN A 12 -10.71 -6.12 -4.09
C GLN A 12 -10.95 -5.81 -5.57
N PHE A 13 -10.67 -6.80 -6.42
CA PHE A 13 -11.00 -6.78 -7.85
C PHE A 13 -11.84 -8.02 -8.14
N GLY A 14 -13.11 -7.84 -8.49
CA GLY A 14 -14.08 -8.94 -8.59
C GLY A 14 -14.14 -9.70 -7.27
N ASP A 15 -13.93 -11.01 -7.28
CA ASP A 15 -13.93 -11.85 -6.07
C ASP A 15 -12.55 -11.94 -5.39
N ARG A 16 -11.52 -11.32 -5.98
CA ARG A 16 -10.15 -11.43 -5.47
C ARG A 16 -9.80 -10.26 -4.56
N LEU A 17 -9.62 -10.56 -3.28
CA LEU A 17 -9.04 -9.63 -2.31
C LEU A 17 -7.51 -9.56 -2.51
N VAL A 18 -7.03 -8.43 -3.03
CA VAL A 18 -5.59 -8.22 -3.34
C VAL A 18 -4.86 -7.56 -2.18
N VAL A 19 -5.53 -6.64 -1.49
CA VAL A 19 -5.02 -5.99 -0.27
C VAL A 19 -6.08 -6.16 0.80
N LYS A 20 -5.73 -6.73 1.97
CA LYS A 20 -6.71 -7.16 2.97
C LYS A 20 -6.85 -6.26 4.20
N ASN A 21 -5.78 -5.60 4.64
CA ASN A 21 -5.76 -4.66 5.77
C ASN A 21 -4.31 -4.18 5.99
N ILE A 22 -3.79 -3.35 5.10
CA ILE A 22 -2.40 -2.85 5.21
C ILE A 22 -2.43 -1.45 5.83
N SER A 23 -1.63 -1.25 6.89
CA SER A 23 -1.34 0.08 7.43
C SER A 23 0.15 0.32 7.37
N LEU A 24 0.56 1.54 7.00
CA LEU A 24 1.95 1.96 6.99
C LEU A 24 2.06 3.46 7.26
N GLU A 25 3.22 3.84 7.78
CA GLU A 25 3.61 5.21 8.02
C GLU A 25 5.01 5.42 7.43
N VAL A 26 5.20 6.54 6.74
CA VAL A 26 6.50 6.93 6.15
C VAL A 26 6.82 8.34 6.60
N ASN A 27 7.95 8.50 7.27
CA ASN A 27 8.43 9.80 7.73
C ASN A 27 9.13 10.55 6.58
N SER A 28 9.13 11.88 6.66
CA SER A 28 9.87 12.71 5.71
C SER A 28 11.35 12.29 5.62
N GLY A 29 11.81 11.95 4.42
CA GLY A 29 13.20 11.54 4.15
C GLY A 29 13.45 10.04 4.18
N GLU A 30 12.46 9.21 4.55
CA GLU A 30 12.57 7.76 4.48
C GLU A 30 12.41 7.25 3.05
N ILE A 31 13.22 6.26 2.69
CA ILE A 31 13.09 5.49 1.44
C ILE A 31 12.53 4.13 1.79
N VAL A 32 11.35 3.80 1.25
CA VAL A 32 10.64 2.55 1.53
C VAL A 32 10.43 1.77 0.24
N GLY A 33 10.73 0.48 0.27
CA GLY A 33 10.45 -0.46 -0.82
C GLY A 33 9.42 -1.51 -0.40
N LEU A 34 8.45 -1.79 -1.27
CA LEU A 34 7.54 -2.94 -1.09
C LEU A 34 8.14 -4.16 -1.78
N LEU A 35 8.40 -5.24 -1.04
CA LEU A 35 8.97 -6.49 -1.54
C LEU A 35 7.98 -7.66 -1.41
N GLY A 36 8.01 -8.58 -2.37
CA GLY A 36 7.17 -9.78 -2.39
C GLY A 36 6.99 -10.35 -3.80
N PRO A 37 6.40 -11.55 -3.94
CA PRO A 37 6.19 -12.19 -5.24
C PRO A 37 5.18 -11.45 -6.13
N ASN A 38 5.10 -11.84 -7.41
CA ASN A 38 4.09 -11.30 -8.33
C ASN A 38 2.67 -11.59 -7.82
N GLY A 39 1.79 -10.60 -7.89
CA GLY A 39 0.43 -10.72 -7.38
C GLY A 39 0.25 -10.51 -5.86
N ALA A 40 1.31 -10.19 -5.11
CA ALA A 40 1.25 -9.92 -3.67
C ALA A 40 0.61 -8.56 -3.29
N GLY A 41 0.14 -7.78 -4.27
CA GLY A 41 -0.52 -6.49 -4.01
C GLY A 41 0.39 -5.27 -3.93
N LYS A 42 1.69 -5.38 -4.22
CA LYS A 42 2.66 -4.25 -4.14
C LYS A 42 2.25 -3.01 -4.96
N THR A 43 2.06 -3.16 -6.27
CA THR A 43 1.66 -2.07 -7.16
C THR A 43 0.27 -1.56 -6.79
N THR A 44 -0.65 -2.45 -6.40
CA THR A 44 -1.98 -2.08 -5.93
C THR A 44 -1.91 -1.19 -4.70
N SER A 45 -1.12 -1.55 -3.68
CA SER A 45 -0.91 -0.72 -2.49
C SER A 45 -0.28 0.63 -2.84
N PHE A 46 0.71 0.64 -3.74
CA PHE A 46 1.32 1.89 -4.19
C PHE A 46 0.29 2.82 -4.86
N TYR A 47 -0.52 2.30 -5.77
CA TYR A 47 -1.60 3.06 -6.44
C TYR A 47 -2.63 3.60 -5.45
N MET A 48 -3.06 2.79 -4.48
CA MET A 48 -3.96 3.25 -3.42
C MET A 48 -3.40 4.43 -2.61
N ILE A 49 -2.09 4.45 -2.38
CA ILE A 49 -1.43 5.52 -1.61
C ILE A 49 -1.33 6.81 -2.43
N VAL A 50 -1.05 6.71 -3.74
CA VAL A 50 -0.91 7.89 -4.62
C VAL A 50 -2.23 8.34 -5.25
N GLY A 51 -3.34 7.62 -5.03
CA GLY A 51 -4.66 7.95 -5.54
C GLY A 51 -4.95 7.52 -6.98
N LEU A 52 -4.35 6.40 -7.43
CA LEU A 52 -4.59 5.75 -8.73
C LEU A 52 -5.42 4.47 -8.57
#